data_AF-A0A7X6P1C0-F1
#
_entry.id   AF-A0A7X6P1C0-F1
#
_cell.length_a   1.000
_cell.length_b   1.000
_cell.length_c   1.000
_cell.angle_alpha   90.00
_cell.angle_beta   90.00
_cell.angle_gamma   90.00
#
_symmetry.space_group_name_H-M   'P 1'
#
loop_
_entity.id
_entity.type
_entity.pdbx_description
1 polymer ?
#
loop_
_entity_poly.entity_id
_entity_poly.type
_entity_poly.pdbx_seq_one_letter_code
_entity_poly.pdbx_strand_id
1 'polypeptide(L)'
;MSSRLDIELTSSRPDGTWTWRKAGAKLPKGEVSGDVVPDGVSVGDVVKADADVLIDGVVILSITPPKGPRADRFETLEVVGTRRDEPLVTQTLAPKGRGDGRGRGRRDGERRGRREDGDGRDRRPRSDRGERGERGERGERSERPRRPAPEPRPKPKRLRPGRTHRNAVLETLAAEQRPIAEQVLRGGVPAVRQAVDQQNEKNRSEGLPEIHGDELVALAEGLLPKLRAADWRDKADSALKLLAELDLRDLRSVVVAADQGARDDESRSLAQQLREGLTRRVEEEHAAWLKDLTETLADGRVVRALRLSSRPPKAGAPIPAELIERLTAITAENL
;
A
#
# COMPACT_ATOMS: atom_id res chain seq x y z
N MET A 1 19.40 -32.88 -15.44
CA MET A 1 18.75 -31.55 -15.34
C MET A 1 17.67 -31.74 -14.30
N SER A 2 17.93 -31.31 -13.06
CA SER A 2 17.04 -31.57 -11.94
C SER A 2 15.70 -30.85 -12.14
N SER A 3 14.62 -31.62 -12.16
CA SER A 3 13.24 -31.14 -12.29
C SER A 3 12.54 -31.21 -10.95
N ARG A 4 11.80 -30.15 -10.60
CA ARG A 4 10.96 -30.12 -9.38
C ARG A 4 9.64 -30.82 -9.64
N LEU A 5 9.31 -31.79 -8.80
CA LEU A 5 8.09 -32.58 -8.85
C LEU A 5 7.35 -32.53 -7.53
N ASP A 6 6.02 -32.48 -7.60
CA ASP A 6 5.16 -32.75 -6.44
C ASP A 6 4.88 -34.26 -6.43
N ILE A 7 5.35 -34.95 -5.39
CA ILE A 7 5.21 -36.39 -5.21
C ILE A 7 4.46 -36.69 -3.91
N GLU A 8 3.72 -37.80 -3.90
CA GLU A 8 3.07 -38.33 -2.71
C GLU A 8 3.79 -39.61 -2.27
N LEU A 9 4.15 -39.70 -0.99
CA LEU A 9 4.76 -40.90 -0.42
C LEU A 9 3.66 -41.93 -0.10
N THR A 10 3.70 -43.09 -0.75
CA THR A 10 2.60 -44.07 -0.73
C THR A 10 2.77 -45.21 0.26
N SER A 11 4.01 -45.56 0.61
CA SER A 11 4.30 -46.52 1.68
C SER A 11 5.74 -46.39 2.15
N SER A 12 5.99 -46.86 3.37
CA SER A 12 7.32 -47.02 3.96
C SER A 12 7.53 -48.50 4.27
N ARG A 13 8.65 -49.07 3.83
CA ARG A 13 9.03 -50.46 4.08
C ARG A 13 10.00 -50.55 5.28
N PRO A 14 10.05 -51.69 5.98
CA PRO A 14 10.96 -51.89 7.12
C PRO A 14 12.46 -51.84 6.77
N ASP A 15 12.79 -51.95 5.48
CA ASP A 15 14.16 -51.84 4.95
C ASP A 15 14.62 -50.38 4.75
N GLY A 16 13.78 -49.40 5.13
CA GLY A 16 14.08 -47.98 4.97
C GLY A 16 13.69 -47.40 3.61
N THR A 17 13.11 -48.20 2.71
CA THR A 17 12.70 -47.72 1.38
C THR A 17 11.26 -47.19 1.38
N TRP A 18 11.05 -46.06 0.70
CA TRP A 18 9.74 -45.46 0.53
C TRP A 18 9.26 -45.59 -0.91
N THR A 19 7.98 -45.89 -1.11
CA THR A 19 7.37 -45.80 -2.45
C THR A 19 6.74 -44.44 -2.64
N TRP A 20 6.79 -43.92 -3.87
CA TRP A 20 6.20 -42.62 -4.21
C TRP A 20 5.42 -42.67 -5.52
N ARG A 21 4.48 -41.74 -5.67
CA ARG A 21 3.75 -41.47 -6.91
C ARG A 21 3.77 -39.99 -7.22
N LYS A 22 3.55 -39.61 -8.48
CA LYS A 22 3.26 -38.20 -8.81
C LYS A 22 1.96 -37.82 -8.09
N ALA A 23 1.90 -36.65 -7.45
CA ALA A 23 0.72 -36.19 -6.74
C ALA A 23 -0.55 -36.32 -7.62
N GLY A 24 -1.58 -37.01 -7.12
CA GLY A 24 -2.83 -37.27 -7.85
C GLY A 24 -2.81 -38.44 -8.85
N ALA A 25 -1.69 -39.15 -9.04
CA ALA A 25 -1.64 -40.36 -9.88
C ALA A 25 -2.25 -41.58 -9.15
N LYS A 26 -2.79 -42.55 -9.88
CA LYS A 26 -3.39 -43.76 -9.26
C LYS A 26 -2.39 -44.88 -8.93
N LEU A 27 -1.24 -44.92 -9.62
CA LEU A 27 -0.23 -45.97 -9.47
C LEU A 27 1.10 -45.39 -8.95
N PRO A 28 1.85 -46.14 -8.12
CA PRO A 28 3.19 -45.76 -7.70
C PRO A 28 4.11 -45.64 -8.92
N LYS A 29 5.00 -44.65 -8.88
CA LYS A 29 5.95 -44.35 -9.96
C LYS A 29 7.37 -44.82 -9.67
N GLY A 30 7.74 -45.00 -8.41
CA GLY A 30 9.08 -45.43 -8.06
C GLY A 30 9.31 -45.57 -6.56
N GLU A 31 10.57 -45.83 -6.22
CA GLU A 31 11.06 -46.00 -4.85
C GLU A 31 12.11 -44.92 -4.55
N VAL A 32 12.27 -44.56 -3.27
CA VAL A 32 13.25 -43.58 -2.79
C VAL A 32 13.83 -44.06 -1.45
N SER A 33 15.12 -43.82 -1.20
CA SER A 33 15.75 -44.14 0.08
C SER A 33 15.19 -43.24 1.20
N GLY A 34 14.97 -43.82 2.37
CA GLY A 34 14.57 -43.11 3.58
C GLY A 34 15.54 -42.02 4.01
N ASP A 35 16.82 -42.12 3.66
CA ASP A 35 17.84 -41.08 3.96
C ASP A 35 17.52 -39.72 3.32
N VAL A 36 16.73 -39.73 2.26
CA VAL A 36 16.34 -38.53 1.50
C VAL A 36 15.01 -37.95 2.00
N VAL A 37 14.29 -38.68 2.86
CA VAL A 37 13.00 -38.29 3.43
C VAL A 37 13.24 -37.51 4.74
N PRO A 38 12.87 -36.22 4.83
CA PRO A 38 13.05 -35.44 6.05
C PRO A 38 12.23 -35.98 7.21
N ASP A 39 12.72 -35.75 8.43
CA ASP A 39 11.99 -36.06 9.67
C ASP A 39 10.64 -35.32 9.70
N GLY A 40 9.60 -36.02 10.17
CA GLY A 40 8.24 -35.49 10.29
C GLY A 40 7.37 -35.64 9.03
N VAL A 41 7.85 -36.33 8.00
CA VAL A 41 7.04 -36.72 6.83
C VAL A 41 6.40 -38.10 7.04
N SER A 42 5.11 -38.22 6.75
CA SER A 42 4.32 -39.46 6.88
C SER A 42 3.85 -40.01 5.53
N VAL A 43 3.45 -41.28 5.51
CA VAL A 43 2.79 -41.88 4.34
C VAL A 43 1.48 -41.13 4.06
N GLY A 44 1.28 -40.73 2.81
CA GLY A 44 0.18 -39.90 2.33
C GLY A 44 0.53 -38.43 2.12
N ASP A 45 1.69 -37.97 2.60
CA ASP A 45 2.10 -36.59 2.44
C ASP A 45 2.51 -36.29 1.00
N VAL A 46 2.05 -35.13 0.51
CA VAL A 46 2.48 -34.56 -0.77
C VAL A 46 3.63 -33.60 -0.52
N VAL A 47 4.82 -33.97 -0.99
CA VAL A 47 6.07 -33.26 -0.77
C VAL A 47 6.70 -32.82 -2.09
N LYS A 48 7.50 -31.76 -2.04
CA LYS A 48 8.26 -31.28 -3.20
C LYS A 48 9.58 -32.01 -3.28
N ALA A 49 9.85 -32.64 -4.41
CA ALA A 49 11.09 -33.36 -4.65
C ALA A 49 11.85 -32.78 -5.84
N ASP A 50 13.17 -32.66 -5.70
CA ASP A 50 14.07 -32.47 -6.84
C ASP A 50 14.41 -33.85 -7.39
N ALA A 51 14.21 -34.06 -8.69
CA ALA A 51 14.37 -35.35 -9.34
C ALA A 51 15.11 -35.22 -10.67
N ASP A 52 15.92 -36.22 -11.02
CA ASP A 52 16.43 -36.37 -12.37
C ASP A 52 15.54 -37.35 -13.16
N VAL A 53 15.04 -36.88 -14.30
CA VAL A 53 14.24 -37.67 -15.23
C VAL A 53 15.19 -38.28 -16.26
N LEU A 54 15.43 -39.58 -16.15
CA LEU A 54 16.28 -40.37 -17.05
C LEU A 54 15.40 -41.15 -18.03
N ILE A 55 16.04 -41.72 -19.05
CA ILE A 55 15.36 -42.56 -20.06
C ILE A 55 14.73 -43.81 -19.40
N ASP A 56 15.39 -44.35 -18.37
CA ASP A 56 14.97 -45.59 -17.70
C ASP A 56 14.12 -45.36 -16.44
N GLY A 57 13.79 -44.11 -16.09
CA GLY A 57 12.98 -43.82 -14.91
C GLY A 57 13.22 -42.44 -14.28
N VAL A 58 12.61 -42.20 -13.12
CA VAL A 58 12.75 -40.96 -12.36
C VAL A 58 13.47 -41.26 -11.04
N VAL A 59 14.60 -40.60 -10.81
CA VAL A 59 15.37 -40.72 -9.57
C VAL A 59 15.15 -39.49 -8.72
N ILE A 60 14.69 -39.67 -7.48
CA ILE A 60 14.53 -38.59 -6.51
C ILE A 60 15.88 -38.28 -5.88
N LEU A 61 16.32 -37.03 -5.95
CA LEU A 61 17.61 -36.56 -5.42
C LEU A 61 17.46 -35.97 -4.02
N SER A 62 16.42 -35.16 -3.78
CA SER A 62 16.15 -34.55 -2.48
C SER A 62 14.67 -34.23 -2.29
N ILE A 63 14.16 -34.39 -1.07
CA ILE A 63 12.80 -34.00 -0.70
C ILE A 63 12.85 -32.75 0.19
N THR A 64 12.06 -31.75 -0.17
CA THR A 64 11.92 -30.51 0.61
C THR A 64 11.03 -30.79 1.82
N PRO A 65 11.45 -30.43 3.04
CA PRO A 65 10.64 -30.61 4.24
C PRO A 65 9.29 -29.90 4.12
N PRO A 66 8.19 -30.50 4.59
CA PRO A 66 6.91 -29.82 4.66
C PRO A 66 7.05 -28.57 5.52
N LYS A 67 6.42 -27.48 5.07
CA LYS A 67 6.46 -26.22 5.81
C LYS A 67 5.73 -26.44 7.12
N GLY A 68 6.48 -26.58 8.21
CA GLY A 68 5.91 -26.79 9.54
C GLY A 68 4.88 -25.71 9.88
N PRO A 69 3.94 -26.00 10.81
CA PRO A 69 3.00 -25.01 11.30
C PRO A 69 3.79 -23.76 11.69
N ARG A 70 3.33 -22.59 11.24
CA ARG A 70 3.95 -21.32 11.58
C ARG A 70 3.98 -21.25 13.11
N ALA A 71 5.15 -21.44 13.70
CA ALA A 71 5.37 -21.06 15.09
C ALA A 71 5.00 -19.58 15.19
N ASP A 72 4.09 -19.24 16.09
CA ASP A 72 3.71 -17.85 16.34
C ASP A 72 4.96 -17.11 16.80
N ARG A 73 5.55 -16.33 15.88
CA ARG A 73 6.83 -15.64 16.09
C ARG A 73 6.72 -14.39 16.97
N PHE A 74 5.53 -14.12 17.52
CA PHE A 74 5.27 -12.89 18.24
C PHE A 74 4.44 -13.18 19.49
N GLU A 75 4.95 -12.74 20.63
CA GLU A 75 4.14 -12.56 21.83
C GLU A 75 3.09 -11.48 21.52
N THR A 76 1.83 -11.89 21.43
CA THR A 76 0.73 -11.00 21.08
C THR A 76 0.25 -10.33 22.36
N LEU A 77 0.38 -9.00 22.46
CA LEU A 77 -0.26 -8.24 23.53
C LEU A 77 -1.74 -8.09 23.20
N GLU A 78 -2.60 -8.73 24.00
CA GLU A 78 -4.04 -8.51 23.94
C GLU A 78 -4.37 -7.16 24.60
N VAL A 79 -4.78 -6.19 23.78
CA VAL A 79 -5.24 -4.89 24.28
C VAL A 79 -6.67 -5.03 24.77
N VAL A 80 -6.83 -5.28 26.07
CA VAL A 80 -8.13 -5.20 26.74
C VAL A 80 -8.55 -3.72 26.80
N GLY A 81 -9.33 -3.29 25.82
CA GLY A 81 -9.89 -1.94 25.80
C GLY A 81 -10.71 -1.67 27.08
N THR A 82 -10.55 -0.48 27.66
CA THR A 82 -11.42 -0.04 28.75
C THR A 82 -12.85 0.03 28.24
N ARG A 83 -13.76 -0.80 28.78
CA ARG A 83 -15.20 -0.81 28.48
C ARG A 83 -15.89 0.47 29.01
N ARG A 84 -15.45 1.64 28.56
CA ARG A 84 -16.12 2.91 28.80
C ARG A 84 -16.51 3.47 27.44
N ASP A 85 -17.81 3.64 27.23
CA ASP A 85 -18.37 4.40 26.12
C ASP A 85 -18.04 5.88 26.32
N GLU A 86 -16.82 6.25 25.99
CA GLU A 86 -16.41 7.64 25.84
C GLU A 86 -16.29 7.94 24.33
N PRO A 87 -16.72 9.13 23.88
CA PRO A 87 -16.64 9.48 22.47
C PRO A 87 -15.18 9.44 21.98
N LEU A 88 -14.91 8.56 21.02
CA LEU A 88 -13.58 8.25 20.45
C LEU A 88 -12.93 9.43 19.69
N VAL A 89 -13.57 10.60 19.67
CA VAL A 89 -13.12 11.77 18.92
C VAL A 89 -13.32 13.03 19.75
N THR A 90 -12.23 13.64 20.19
CA THR A 90 -12.22 15.03 20.66
C THR A 90 -12.11 15.95 19.44
N GLN A 91 -13.26 16.38 18.89
CA GLN A 91 -13.28 17.43 17.88
C GLN A 91 -13.12 18.79 18.57
N THR A 92 -12.03 19.50 18.30
CA THR A 92 -11.90 20.93 18.62
C THR A 92 -12.19 21.73 17.35
N LEU A 93 -13.40 22.29 17.25
CA LEU A 93 -13.75 23.20 16.16
C LEU A 93 -13.11 24.57 16.41
N ALA A 94 -12.36 25.07 15.43
CA ALA A 94 -11.82 26.42 15.47
C ALA A 94 -12.96 27.46 15.40
N PRO A 95 -12.92 28.56 16.17
CA PRO A 95 -13.92 29.61 16.09
C PRO A 95 -13.89 30.27 14.71
N LYS A 96 -15.05 30.27 14.05
CA LYS A 96 -15.29 30.89 12.76
C LYS A 96 -15.11 32.41 12.88
N GLY A 97 -14.12 32.95 12.18
CA GLY A 97 -13.80 34.37 12.16
C GLY A 97 -14.99 35.23 11.71
N ARG A 98 -15.20 36.36 12.39
CA ARG A 98 -16.12 37.42 11.96
C ARG A 98 -15.56 38.06 10.69
N GLY A 99 -16.07 37.63 9.55
CA GLY A 99 -15.91 38.34 8.29
C GLY A 99 -16.76 39.61 8.30
N ASP A 100 -16.07 40.74 8.14
CA ASP A 100 -16.59 42.09 8.02
C ASP A 100 -17.41 42.23 6.72
N GLY A 101 -18.73 42.12 6.85
CA GLY A 101 -19.68 42.17 5.72
C GLY A 101 -20.34 43.55 5.61
N ARG A 102 -19.67 44.48 4.94
CA ARG A 102 -20.25 45.77 4.53
C ARG A 102 -21.38 45.56 3.52
N GLY A 103 -22.59 45.93 3.92
CA GLY A 103 -23.55 46.75 3.16
C GLY A 103 -24.14 46.21 1.84
N ARG A 104 -25.46 45.94 1.88
CA ARG A 104 -26.53 46.09 0.86
C ARG A 104 -27.66 45.13 1.30
N GLY A 105 -28.82 45.55 1.81
CA GLY A 105 -29.75 46.54 1.29
C GLY A 105 -30.89 45.82 0.55
N ARG A 106 -32.12 45.89 1.10
CA ARG A 106 -33.47 45.45 0.62
C ARG A 106 -34.11 44.43 1.59
N ARG A 107 -35.04 44.80 2.48
CA ARG A 107 -36.41 45.37 2.40
C ARG A 107 -37.50 44.29 2.18
N ASP A 108 -38.45 44.32 3.12
CA ASP A 108 -39.86 43.84 3.12
C ASP A 108 -40.21 42.39 3.52
N GLY A 109 -41.25 42.30 4.36
CA GLY A 109 -42.20 41.17 4.44
C GLY A 109 -42.12 40.33 5.73
N GLU A 110 -42.61 40.80 6.87
CA GLU A 110 -43.95 40.49 7.43
C GLU A 110 -44.24 39.03 7.87
N ARG A 111 -44.58 38.95 9.17
CA ARG A 111 -45.70 38.21 9.81
C ARG A 111 -45.51 36.79 10.39
N ARG A 112 -45.79 36.79 11.71
CA ARG A 112 -46.62 35.84 12.51
C ARG A 112 -46.03 34.44 12.70
N GLY A 113 -45.81 33.91 13.89
CA GLY A 113 -46.54 33.89 15.18
C GLY A 113 -46.10 32.54 15.84
N ARG A 114 -46.30 32.16 17.10
CA ARG A 114 -47.18 32.56 18.19
C ARG A 114 -46.96 31.50 19.32
N ARG A 115 -47.07 31.93 20.59
CA ARG A 115 -47.29 31.18 21.88
C ARG A 115 -46.07 30.53 22.56
N GLU A 116 -45.68 30.95 23.78
CA GLU A 116 -46.33 30.82 25.12
C GLU A 116 -46.40 29.32 25.53
N ASP A 117 -45.88 28.84 26.67
CA ASP A 117 -46.11 29.18 28.08
C ASP A 117 -44.86 28.81 28.94
N GLY A 118 -44.47 29.47 30.04
CA GLY A 118 -45.14 29.52 31.36
C GLY A 118 -44.35 28.65 32.36
N ASP A 119 -43.39 29.20 33.12
CA ASP A 119 -43.48 29.61 34.55
C ASP A 119 -43.24 28.47 35.56
N GLY A 120 -42.55 28.77 36.68
CA GLY A 120 -42.38 27.85 37.82
C GLY A 120 -41.03 27.91 38.53
N ARG A 121 -40.83 28.95 39.36
CA ARG A 121 -39.77 28.99 40.40
C ARG A 121 -40.13 28.06 41.56
N ASP A 122 -39.17 27.30 42.11
CA ASP A 122 -39.15 26.99 43.55
C ASP A 122 -37.77 26.58 44.12
N ARG A 123 -37.25 27.48 44.97
CA ARG A 123 -36.69 27.33 46.33
C ARG A 123 -35.86 26.07 46.73
N ARG A 124 -34.58 26.35 47.04
CA ARG A 124 -33.55 25.65 47.88
C ARG A 124 -34.07 25.11 49.25
N PRO A 125 -33.34 24.33 50.12
CA PRO A 125 -31.86 24.32 50.34
C PRO A 125 -31.13 23.04 50.92
N ARG A 126 -29.81 23.20 51.15
CA ARG A 126 -28.90 22.50 52.13
C ARG A 126 -28.31 21.16 51.67
N SER A 127 -27.01 20.85 51.78
CA SER A 127 -26.12 20.94 52.95
C SER A 127 -24.62 20.95 52.61
N ASP A 128 -23.88 21.61 53.50
CA ASP A 128 -22.43 21.74 53.72
C ASP A 128 -21.57 20.48 53.54
N ARG A 129 -20.33 20.65 53.01
CA ARG A 129 -19.08 20.21 53.69
C ARG A 129 -17.77 20.72 53.05
N GLY A 130 -16.96 21.42 53.87
CA GLY A 130 -15.48 21.37 53.90
C GLY A 130 -14.72 22.11 52.79
N GLU A 131 -14.21 23.31 53.05
CA GLU A 131 -12.84 23.59 53.55
C GLU A 131 -11.75 23.66 52.47
N ARG A 132 -11.58 24.91 52.00
CA ARG A 132 -10.33 25.63 51.76
C ARG A 132 -9.03 24.82 51.96
N GLY A 133 -8.44 24.38 50.86
CA GLY A 133 -7.01 24.08 50.74
C GLY A 133 -6.43 24.92 49.61
N GLU A 134 -5.51 25.83 49.96
CA GLU A 134 -4.78 26.71 49.05
C GLU A 134 -4.17 25.92 47.89
N ARG A 135 -4.60 26.27 46.67
CA ARG A 135 -4.01 25.72 45.45
C ARG A 135 -2.66 26.40 45.29
N GLY A 136 -1.63 25.74 45.82
CA GLY A 136 -0.24 26.13 45.72
C GLY A 136 0.12 26.61 44.31
N GLU A 137 0.86 27.70 44.30
CA GLU A 137 1.53 28.29 43.15
C GLU A 137 2.08 27.18 42.25
N ARG A 138 1.53 27.10 41.04
CA ARG A 138 2.09 26.29 39.98
C ARG A 138 3.44 26.91 39.66
N GLY A 139 4.49 26.31 40.22
CA GLY A 139 5.87 26.72 40.04
C GLY A 139 6.15 27.07 38.59
N GLU A 140 6.80 28.21 38.44
CA GLU A 140 7.39 28.72 37.21
C GLU A 140 8.15 27.57 36.53
N ARG A 141 7.51 26.97 35.53
CA ARG A 141 8.16 25.99 34.67
C ARG A 141 9.19 26.77 33.89
N SER A 142 10.44 26.70 34.35
CA SER A 142 11.60 27.37 33.79
C SER A 142 11.45 27.50 32.28
N GLU A 143 11.45 28.74 31.78
CA GLU A 143 11.47 29.06 30.35
C GLU A 143 12.79 28.59 29.75
N ARG A 144 12.96 27.27 29.62
CA ARG A 144 14.05 26.71 28.83
C ARG A 144 13.83 27.22 27.40
N PRO A 145 14.79 27.94 26.79
CA PRO A 145 14.62 28.50 25.46
C PRO A 145 14.14 27.41 24.51
N ARG A 146 12.94 27.56 23.95
CA ARG A 146 12.40 26.59 22.98
C ARG A 146 13.30 26.66 21.75
N ARG A 147 14.12 25.64 21.53
CA ARG A 147 14.91 25.54 20.30
C ARG A 147 13.96 25.69 19.10
N PRO A 148 14.31 26.52 18.09
CA PRO A 148 13.48 26.72 16.93
C PRO A 148 13.13 25.38 16.28
N ALA A 149 11.86 25.22 15.90
CA ALA A 149 11.46 24.07 15.09
C ALA A 149 12.16 24.21 13.72
N PRO A 150 12.83 23.16 13.23
CA PRO A 150 13.44 23.21 11.91
C PRO A 150 12.34 23.33 10.85
N GLU A 151 12.64 24.03 9.77
CA GLU A 151 11.68 24.32 8.72
C GLU A 151 11.14 23.03 8.07
N PRO A 152 9.84 22.95 7.78
CA PRO A 152 9.26 21.79 7.12
C PRO A 152 9.74 21.70 5.68
N ARG A 153 10.28 20.54 5.29
CA ARG A 153 10.64 20.25 3.90
C ARG A 153 9.39 20.37 3.00
N PRO A 154 9.51 20.93 1.78
CA PRO A 154 8.41 20.99 0.84
C PRO A 154 7.94 19.56 0.50
N LYS A 155 6.62 19.37 0.39
CA LYS A 155 6.05 18.07 0.03
C LYS A 155 6.41 17.74 -1.41
N PRO A 156 6.81 16.50 -1.72
CA PRO A 156 7.13 16.11 -3.08
C PRO A 156 5.90 16.24 -3.99
N LYS A 157 6.14 16.56 -5.26
CA LYS A 157 5.08 16.68 -6.26
C LYS A 157 4.51 15.30 -6.59
N ARG A 158 3.20 15.25 -6.82
CA ARG A 158 2.48 14.04 -7.26
C ARG A 158 2.44 13.97 -8.77
N LEU A 159 2.47 12.75 -9.31
CA LEU A 159 2.36 12.52 -10.75
C LEU A 159 1.00 12.97 -11.28
N ARG A 160 1.02 13.74 -12.38
CA ARG A 160 -0.18 14.13 -13.13
C ARG A 160 0.04 13.77 -14.60
N PRO A 161 -0.40 12.57 -15.04
CA PRO A 161 -0.17 12.11 -16.40
C PRO A 161 -0.88 12.99 -17.42
N GLY A 162 -0.26 13.14 -18.60
CA GLY A 162 -0.88 13.79 -19.75
C GLY A 162 -1.97 12.93 -20.40
N ARG A 163 -2.40 13.35 -21.58
CA ARG A 163 -3.35 12.61 -22.44
C ARG A 163 -2.90 12.58 -23.90
N THR A 164 -1.67 12.99 -24.20
CA THR A 164 -1.21 13.20 -25.57
C THR A 164 -1.18 11.88 -26.33
N HIS A 165 -0.53 10.86 -25.76
CA HIS A 165 -0.36 9.58 -26.42
C HIS A 165 -1.67 8.79 -26.47
N ARG A 166 -2.47 8.85 -25.40
CA ARG A 166 -3.78 8.19 -25.37
C ARG A 166 -4.75 8.80 -26.38
N ASN A 167 -4.82 10.12 -26.47
CA ASN A 167 -5.67 10.80 -27.45
C ASN A 167 -5.24 10.43 -28.88
N ALA A 168 -3.93 10.41 -29.16
CA ALA A 168 -3.42 9.98 -30.46
C ALA A 168 -3.85 8.54 -30.80
N VAL A 169 -3.83 7.61 -29.83
CA VAL A 169 -4.36 6.25 -30.06
C VAL A 169 -5.85 6.29 -30.36
N LEU A 170 -6.66 7.00 -29.56
CA LEU A 170 -8.11 7.09 -29.76
C LEU A 170 -8.48 7.69 -31.12
N GLU A 171 -7.74 8.68 -31.59
CA GLU A 171 -7.95 9.30 -32.91
C GLU A 171 -7.75 8.30 -34.06
N THR A 172 -6.83 7.34 -33.91
CA THR A 172 -6.58 6.29 -34.92
C THR A 172 -7.64 5.19 -34.96
N LEU A 173 -8.49 5.09 -33.94
CA LEU A 173 -9.51 4.04 -33.86
C LEU A 173 -10.77 4.41 -34.64
N ALA A 174 -11.43 3.40 -35.19
CA ALA A 174 -12.76 3.52 -35.77
C ALA A 174 -13.77 4.04 -34.73
N ALA A 175 -14.82 4.74 -35.17
CA ALA A 175 -15.75 5.43 -34.29
C ALA A 175 -16.44 4.47 -33.29
N GLU A 176 -16.70 3.25 -33.71
CA GLU A 176 -17.34 2.17 -32.95
C GLU A 176 -16.42 1.58 -31.88
N GLN A 177 -15.09 1.64 -32.10
CA GLN A 177 -14.09 1.10 -31.18
C GLN A 177 -13.71 2.09 -30.08
N ARG A 178 -13.90 3.40 -30.32
CA ARG A 178 -13.53 4.46 -29.37
C ARG A 178 -14.19 4.33 -27.99
N PRO A 179 -15.51 4.08 -27.87
CA PRO A 179 -16.15 3.92 -26.55
C PRO A 179 -15.57 2.75 -25.75
N ILE A 180 -15.22 1.65 -26.42
CA ILE A 180 -14.64 0.47 -25.80
C ILE A 180 -13.22 0.80 -25.32
N ALA A 181 -12.41 1.47 -26.15
CA ALA A 181 -11.07 1.92 -25.78
C ALA A 181 -11.08 2.88 -24.59
N GLU A 182 -12.01 3.83 -24.55
CA GLU A 182 -12.19 4.75 -23.42
C GLU A 182 -12.55 4.01 -22.13
N GLN A 183 -13.42 3.00 -22.22
CA GLN A 183 -13.78 2.16 -21.08
C GLN A 183 -12.57 1.34 -20.58
N VAL A 184 -11.77 0.81 -21.50
CA VAL A 184 -10.50 0.12 -21.17
C VAL A 184 -9.52 1.08 -20.49
N LEU A 185 -9.42 2.34 -20.90
CA LEU A 185 -8.56 3.33 -20.25
C LEU A 185 -9.04 3.70 -18.83
N ARG A 186 -10.33 3.55 -18.53
CA ARG A 186 -10.88 3.83 -17.19
C ARG A 186 -10.62 2.72 -16.18
N GLY A 187 -10.74 1.46 -16.58
CA GLY A 187 -10.65 0.34 -15.63
C GLY A 187 -10.20 -1.00 -16.23
N GLY A 188 -9.63 -0.98 -17.43
CA GLY A 188 -9.20 -2.18 -18.15
C GLY A 188 -10.37 -2.99 -18.70
N VAL A 189 -10.05 -4.21 -19.15
CA VAL A 189 -11.04 -5.17 -19.67
C VAL A 189 -12.15 -5.51 -18.65
N PRO A 190 -11.89 -5.61 -17.32
CA PRO A 190 -12.97 -5.82 -16.35
C PRO A 190 -14.05 -4.72 -16.38
N ALA A 191 -13.67 -3.46 -16.63
CA ALA A 191 -14.62 -2.37 -16.74
C ALA A 191 -15.49 -2.48 -18.00
N VAL A 192 -14.99 -3.10 -19.06
CA VAL A 192 -15.79 -3.42 -20.25
C VAL A 192 -16.80 -4.51 -19.93
N ARG A 193 -16.37 -5.60 -19.26
CA ARG A 193 -17.28 -6.68 -18.81
C ARG A 193 -18.43 -6.13 -17.97
N GLN A 194 -18.10 -5.34 -16.94
CA GLN A 194 -19.09 -4.72 -16.07
C GLN A 194 -20.06 -3.80 -16.83
N ALA A 195 -19.57 -3.05 -17.82
CA ALA A 195 -20.42 -2.18 -18.62
C ALA A 195 -21.41 -2.98 -19.49
N VAL A 196 -20.97 -4.11 -20.05
CA VAL A 196 -21.86 -5.02 -20.79
C VAL A 196 -22.90 -5.62 -19.86
N ASP A 197 -22.50 -6.12 -18.70
CA ASP A 197 -23.43 -6.73 -17.74
C ASP A 197 -24.53 -5.74 -17.31
N GLN A 198 -24.14 -4.50 -17.01
CA GLN A 198 -25.07 -3.41 -16.66
C GLN A 198 -26.03 -3.09 -17.82
N GLN A 199 -25.52 -3.08 -19.05
CA GLN A 199 -26.35 -2.81 -20.22
C GLN A 199 -27.31 -3.97 -20.51
N ASN A 200 -26.90 -5.22 -20.30
CA ASN A 200 -27.76 -6.38 -20.47
C ASN A 200 -28.85 -6.46 -19.41
N GLU A 201 -28.55 -6.09 -18.16
CA GLU A 201 -29.56 -5.96 -17.11
C GLU A 201 -30.61 -4.90 -17.48
N LYS A 202 -30.18 -3.77 -18.04
CA LYS A 202 -31.08 -2.74 -18.56
C LYS A 202 -31.91 -3.23 -19.75
N ASN A 203 -31.29 -3.88 -20.75
CA ASN A 203 -32.03 -4.40 -21.90
C ASN A 203 -33.09 -5.42 -21.47
N ARG A 204 -32.76 -6.29 -20.50
CA ARG A 204 -33.70 -7.25 -19.95
C ARG A 204 -34.90 -6.59 -19.26
N SER A 205 -34.69 -5.50 -18.52
CA SER A 205 -35.78 -4.76 -17.87
C SER A 205 -36.64 -3.98 -18.86
N GLU A 206 -36.06 -3.54 -19.98
CA GLU A 206 -36.75 -2.82 -21.06
C GLU A 206 -37.35 -3.76 -22.14
N GLY A 207 -37.17 -5.08 -22.02
CA GLY A 207 -37.63 -6.06 -23.01
C GLY A 207 -36.87 -6.01 -24.34
N LEU A 208 -35.68 -5.43 -24.36
CA LEU A 208 -34.77 -5.35 -25.50
C LEU A 208 -33.85 -6.58 -25.54
N PRO A 209 -33.32 -6.96 -26.72
CA PRO A 209 -32.37 -8.05 -26.85
C PRO A 209 -31.07 -7.77 -26.08
N GLU A 210 -30.50 -8.79 -25.45
CA GLU A 210 -29.21 -8.70 -24.76
C GLU A 210 -28.05 -8.57 -25.75
N ILE A 211 -26.98 -7.89 -25.32
CA ILE A 211 -25.74 -7.71 -26.06
C ILE A 211 -24.85 -8.94 -25.84
N HIS A 212 -24.33 -9.49 -26.93
CA HIS A 212 -23.28 -10.51 -26.89
C HIS A 212 -21.93 -9.88 -26.50
N GLY A 213 -21.59 -9.95 -25.22
CA GLY A 213 -20.42 -9.26 -24.64
C GLY A 213 -19.06 -9.80 -25.08
N ASP A 214 -18.98 -11.06 -25.49
CA ASP A 214 -17.70 -11.74 -25.74
C ASP A 214 -16.87 -11.07 -26.85
N GLU A 215 -17.53 -10.60 -27.91
CA GLU A 215 -16.86 -9.88 -29.01
C GLU A 215 -16.32 -8.53 -28.56
N LEU A 216 -17.06 -7.81 -27.71
CA LEU A 216 -16.63 -6.53 -27.14
C LEU A 216 -15.45 -6.71 -26.19
N VAL A 217 -15.45 -7.81 -25.42
CA VAL A 217 -14.35 -8.18 -24.52
C VAL A 217 -13.12 -8.59 -25.31
N ALA A 218 -13.26 -9.40 -26.37
CA ALA A 218 -12.16 -9.79 -27.24
C ALA A 218 -11.52 -8.56 -27.92
N LEU A 219 -12.35 -7.63 -28.41
CA LEU A 219 -11.86 -6.37 -28.96
C LEU A 219 -11.12 -5.52 -27.90
N ALA A 220 -11.65 -5.43 -26.68
CA ALA A 220 -10.99 -4.74 -25.58
C ALA A 220 -9.63 -5.35 -25.22
N GLU A 221 -9.51 -6.68 -25.21
CA GLU A 221 -8.26 -7.40 -25.00
C GLU A 221 -7.23 -7.14 -26.11
N GLY A 222 -7.68 -7.05 -27.36
CA GLY A 222 -6.83 -6.68 -28.50
C GLY A 222 -6.32 -5.24 -28.44
N LEU A 223 -7.14 -4.29 -27.97
CA LEU A 223 -6.77 -2.87 -27.85
C LEU A 223 -5.89 -2.57 -26.63
N LEU A 224 -6.03 -3.35 -25.56
CA LEU A 224 -5.37 -3.17 -24.28
C LEU A 224 -3.84 -2.93 -24.37
N PRO A 225 -3.06 -3.67 -25.18
CA PRO A 225 -1.63 -3.49 -25.21
C PRO A 225 -1.20 -2.13 -25.78
N LYS A 226 -1.90 -1.65 -26.82
CA LYS A 226 -1.65 -0.33 -27.43
C LYS A 226 -2.04 0.80 -26.48
N LEU A 227 -3.20 0.66 -25.82
CA LEU A 227 -3.70 1.64 -24.84
C LEU A 227 -2.79 1.73 -23.60
N ARG A 228 -2.30 0.59 -23.09
CA ARG A 228 -1.36 0.56 -21.97
C ARG A 228 -0.03 1.22 -22.31
N ALA A 229 0.50 0.99 -23.51
CA ALA A 229 1.74 1.63 -23.96
C ALA A 229 1.58 3.17 -24.03
N ALA A 230 0.45 3.64 -24.56
CA ALA A 230 0.14 5.07 -24.62
C ALA A 230 -0.07 5.70 -23.24
N ASP A 231 -0.82 5.05 -22.34
CA ASP A 231 -1.01 5.52 -20.97
C ASP A 231 0.32 5.56 -20.19
N TRP A 232 1.17 4.57 -20.39
CA TRP A 232 2.50 4.56 -19.79
C TRP A 232 3.38 5.70 -20.33
N ARG A 233 3.36 5.99 -21.63
CA ARG A 233 4.09 7.13 -22.20
C ARG A 233 3.63 8.47 -21.61
N ASP A 234 2.32 8.69 -21.48
CA ASP A 234 1.77 9.90 -20.85
C ASP A 234 2.27 10.07 -19.39
N LYS A 235 2.45 8.96 -18.67
CA LYS A 235 3.03 8.93 -17.32
C LYS A 235 4.53 9.18 -17.36
N ALA A 236 5.26 8.56 -18.29
CA ALA A 236 6.70 8.69 -18.44
C ALA A 236 7.11 10.13 -18.76
N ASP A 237 6.43 10.77 -19.72
CA ASP A 237 6.70 12.17 -20.09
C ASP A 237 6.47 13.13 -18.92
N SER A 238 5.39 12.93 -18.16
CA SER A 238 5.10 13.73 -16.98
C SER A 238 6.14 13.49 -15.87
N ALA A 239 6.56 12.23 -15.69
CA ALA A 239 7.57 11.88 -14.71
C ALA A 239 8.94 12.48 -15.06
N LEU A 240 9.35 12.47 -16.33
CA LEU A 240 10.61 13.07 -16.77
C LEU A 240 10.62 14.59 -16.58
N LYS A 241 9.51 15.28 -16.90
CA LYS A 241 9.38 16.74 -16.68
C LYS A 241 9.51 17.14 -15.21
N LEU A 242 9.11 16.25 -14.29
CA LEU A 242 9.09 16.50 -12.85
C LEU A 242 10.15 15.69 -12.09
N LEU A 243 11.13 15.10 -12.77
CA LEU A 243 11.99 14.05 -12.22
C LEU A 243 12.68 14.42 -10.91
N ALA A 244 13.13 15.68 -10.79
CA ALA A 244 13.83 16.19 -9.61
C ALA A 244 12.93 16.37 -8.38
N GLU A 245 11.62 16.57 -8.57
CA GLU A 245 10.69 16.95 -7.49
C GLU A 245 9.56 15.93 -7.28
N LEU A 246 9.48 14.91 -8.15
CA LEU A 246 8.47 13.88 -8.09
C LEU A 246 8.65 13.01 -6.84
N ASP A 247 7.53 12.63 -6.23
CA ASP A 247 7.47 11.64 -5.16
C ASP A 247 8.10 10.31 -5.60
N LEU A 248 9.02 9.77 -4.80
CA LEU A 248 9.72 8.52 -5.11
C LEU A 248 8.78 7.33 -5.29
N ARG A 249 7.61 7.31 -4.62
CA ARG A 249 6.61 6.26 -4.81
C ARG A 249 6.02 6.32 -6.20
N ASP A 250 5.64 7.51 -6.65
CA ASP A 250 5.07 7.72 -7.98
C ASP A 250 6.11 7.39 -9.05
N LEU A 251 7.37 7.84 -8.89
CA LEU A 251 8.46 7.51 -9.82
C LEU A 251 8.69 6.00 -9.92
N ARG A 252 8.73 5.28 -8.78
CA ARG A 252 8.83 3.80 -8.75
C ARG A 252 7.65 3.15 -9.47
N SER A 253 6.43 3.66 -9.28
CA SER A 253 5.24 3.14 -9.97
C SER A 253 5.36 3.24 -11.49
N VAL A 254 5.92 4.34 -12.02
CA VAL A 254 6.11 4.52 -13.47
C VAL A 254 7.20 3.59 -14.01
N VAL A 255 8.30 3.45 -13.27
CA VAL A 255 9.41 2.55 -13.64
C VAL A 255 8.96 1.10 -13.66
N VAL A 256 8.21 0.63 -12.66
CA VAL A 256 7.67 -0.74 -12.61
C VAL A 256 6.67 -0.98 -13.75
N ALA A 257 5.83 0.01 -14.07
CA ALA A 257 4.89 -0.11 -15.17
C ALA A 257 5.55 -0.16 -16.56
N ALA A 258 6.84 0.19 -16.67
CA ALA A 258 7.57 0.20 -17.93
C ALA A 258 7.69 -1.19 -18.56
N ASP A 259 7.76 -2.26 -17.76
CA ASP A 259 7.91 -3.63 -18.28
C ASP A 259 6.73 -4.05 -19.17
N GLN A 260 5.54 -3.48 -18.94
CA GLN A 260 4.35 -3.74 -19.74
C GLN A 260 4.05 -2.64 -20.78
N GLY A 261 4.52 -1.42 -20.53
CA GLY A 261 4.24 -0.22 -21.34
C GLY A 261 5.30 0.12 -22.39
N ALA A 262 6.58 -0.20 -22.15
CA ALA A 262 7.70 0.22 -22.99
C ALA A 262 8.03 -0.80 -24.09
N ARG A 263 7.22 -0.79 -25.16
CA ARG A 263 7.27 -1.84 -26.20
C ARG A 263 8.18 -1.56 -27.38
N ASP A 264 8.48 -0.30 -27.65
CA ASP A 264 9.34 0.16 -28.75
C ASP A 264 10.63 0.82 -28.23
N ASP A 265 11.57 1.09 -29.13
CA ASP A 265 12.91 1.57 -28.79
C ASP A 265 12.90 2.92 -28.06
N GLU A 266 12.04 3.85 -28.50
CA GLU A 266 11.87 5.15 -27.87
C GLU A 266 11.36 4.99 -26.43
N SER A 267 10.33 4.16 -26.23
CA SER A 267 9.79 3.88 -24.91
C SER A 267 10.81 3.19 -24.01
N ARG A 268 11.63 2.28 -24.55
CA ARG A 268 12.70 1.63 -23.77
C ARG A 268 13.77 2.63 -23.35
N SER A 269 14.09 3.60 -24.20
CA SER A 269 14.98 4.72 -23.85
C SER A 269 14.40 5.58 -22.72
N LEU A 270 13.11 5.94 -22.78
CA LEU A 270 12.44 6.67 -21.69
C LEU A 270 12.44 5.86 -20.38
N ALA A 271 12.21 4.55 -20.46
CA ALA A 271 12.26 3.66 -19.30
C ALA A 271 13.66 3.59 -18.68
N GLN A 272 14.71 3.56 -19.51
CA GLN A 272 16.11 3.61 -19.07
C GLN A 272 16.39 4.91 -18.31
N GLN A 273 16.05 6.07 -18.89
CA GLN A 273 16.23 7.37 -18.25
C GLN A 273 15.50 7.48 -16.90
N LEU A 274 14.28 6.94 -16.81
CA LEU A 274 13.52 6.92 -15.56
C LEU A 274 14.13 5.99 -14.51
N ARG A 275 14.72 4.85 -14.90
CA ARG A 275 15.43 3.95 -13.99
C ARG A 275 16.69 4.62 -13.42
N GLU A 276 17.49 5.25 -14.27
CA GLU A 276 18.68 6.00 -13.87
C GLU A 276 18.32 7.17 -12.96
N GLY A 277 17.30 7.95 -13.35
CA GLY A 277 16.77 9.03 -12.55
C GLY A 277 16.26 8.58 -11.18
N LEU A 278 15.57 7.44 -11.11
CA LEU A 278 15.12 6.84 -9.85
C LEU A 278 16.29 6.44 -8.96
N THR A 279 17.31 5.77 -9.49
CA THR A 279 18.50 5.37 -8.73
C THR A 279 19.16 6.60 -8.11
N ARG A 280 19.45 7.62 -8.92
CA ARG A 280 20.04 8.88 -8.45
C ARG A 280 19.19 9.54 -7.37
N ARG A 281 17.88 9.67 -7.57
CA ARG A 281 16.97 10.32 -6.60
C ARG A 281 16.87 9.54 -5.29
N VAL A 282 16.96 8.21 -5.34
CA VAL A 282 16.98 7.37 -4.12
C VAL A 282 18.26 7.59 -3.33
N GLU A 283 19.41 7.69 -4.01
CA GLU A 283 20.70 7.98 -3.38
C GLU A 283 20.72 9.38 -2.76
N GLU A 284 20.24 10.39 -3.49
CA GLU A 284 20.11 11.78 -3.00
C GLU A 284 19.23 11.85 -1.74
N GLU A 285 18.06 11.22 -1.75
CA GLU A 285 17.15 11.20 -0.59
C GLU A 285 17.75 10.41 0.59
N HIS A 286 18.50 9.34 0.34
CA HIS A 286 19.21 8.60 1.38
C HIS A 286 20.32 9.44 2.01
N ALA A 287 21.14 10.10 1.19
CA ALA A 287 22.17 11.02 1.67
C ALA A 287 21.57 12.19 2.48
N ALA A 288 20.48 12.79 1.98
CA ALA A 288 19.78 13.88 2.66
C ALA A 288 19.14 13.43 3.99
N TRP A 289 18.65 12.19 4.07
CA TRP A 289 18.12 11.60 5.29
C TRP A 289 19.22 11.32 6.33
N LEU A 290 20.37 10.78 5.90
CA LEU A 290 21.52 10.58 6.79
C LEU A 290 22.05 11.91 7.32
N LYS A 291 22.16 12.93 6.46
CA LYS A 291 22.55 14.28 6.85
C LYS A 291 21.61 14.85 7.91
N ASP A 292 20.30 14.79 7.69
CA ASP A 292 19.30 15.25 8.67
C ASP A 292 19.41 14.51 10.01
N LEU A 293 19.67 13.20 9.98
CA LEU A 293 19.84 12.38 11.16
C LEU A 293 21.08 12.83 11.95
N THR A 294 22.21 13.02 11.27
CA THR A 294 23.46 13.51 11.87
C THR A 294 23.31 14.91 12.45
N GLU A 295 22.71 15.85 11.72
CA GLU A 295 22.47 17.22 12.20
C GLU A 295 21.50 17.24 13.40
N THR A 296 20.45 16.43 13.36
CA THR A 296 19.50 16.30 14.47
C THR A 296 20.16 15.74 15.73
N LEU A 297 21.12 14.83 15.58
CA LEU A 297 21.92 14.31 16.68
C LEU A 297 22.91 15.33 17.21
N ALA A 298 23.61 16.06 16.34
CA ALA A 298 24.50 17.15 16.73
C ALA A 298 23.75 18.25 17.50
N ASP A 299 22.49 18.50 17.15
CA ASP A 299 21.59 19.38 17.88
C ASP A 299 21.06 18.78 19.20
N GLY A 300 21.50 17.59 19.63
CA GLY A 300 21.04 16.93 20.85
C GLY A 300 19.54 16.60 20.85
N ARG A 301 18.88 16.55 19.68
CA ARG A 301 17.43 16.29 19.57
C ARG A 301 17.17 14.79 19.47
N VAL A 302 17.49 14.05 20.53
CA VAL A 302 17.54 12.57 20.57
C VAL A 302 16.23 11.90 20.12
N VAL A 303 15.08 12.30 20.67
CA VAL A 303 13.76 11.73 20.29
C VAL A 303 13.44 11.98 18.82
N ARG A 304 13.85 13.14 18.27
CA ARG A 304 13.63 13.45 16.86
C ARG A 304 14.54 12.59 15.97
N ALA A 305 15.80 12.40 16.37
CA ALA A 305 16.72 11.53 15.66
C ALA A 305 16.21 10.08 15.60
N LEU A 306 15.70 9.53 16.71
CA LEU A 306 15.05 8.21 16.75
C LEU A 306 13.81 8.12 15.84
N ARG A 307 13.01 9.18 15.76
CA ARG A 307 11.88 9.24 14.82
C ARG A 307 12.33 9.31 13.37
N LEU A 308 13.45 9.94 13.08
CA LEU A 308 14.03 9.99 11.73
C LEU A 308 14.62 8.64 11.33
N SER A 309 15.34 7.95 12.23
CA SER A 309 15.95 6.65 11.94
C SER A 309 14.92 5.56 11.62
N SER A 310 13.72 5.64 12.18
CA SER A 310 12.59 4.73 11.86
C SER A 310 11.87 5.04 10.55
N ARG A 311 12.23 6.12 9.84
CA ARG A 311 11.56 6.57 8.60
C ARG A 311 12.54 6.73 7.43
N PRO A 312 13.19 5.64 6.98
CA PRO A 312 14.10 5.71 5.85
C PRO A 312 13.36 5.98 4.52
N PRO A 313 14.03 6.57 3.51
CA PRO A 313 13.46 6.83 2.18
C PRO A 313 13.18 5.54 1.37
N LYS A 314 13.74 4.41 1.80
CA LYS A 314 13.49 3.06 1.29
C LYS A 314 13.47 2.08 2.46
N ALA A 315 12.55 1.11 2.41
CA ALA A 315 12.56 0.01 3.38
C ALA A 315 13.90 -0.72 3.35
N GLY A 316 14.50 -0.91 4.53
CA GLY A 316 15.81 -1.53 4.67
C GLY A 316 17.00 -0.66 4.24
N ALA A 317 16.82 0.67 4.06
CA ALA A 317 17.97 1.54 3.80
C ALA A 317 18.96 1.48 4.97
N PRO A 318 20.24 1.18 4.73
CA PRO A 318 21.21 1.00 5.80
C PRO A 318 21.52 2.33 6.47
N ILE A 319 21.75 2.26 7.78
CA ILE A 319 22.35 3.35 8.57
C ILE A 319 23.81 2.96 8.80
N PRO A 320 24.79 3.85 8.57
CA PRO A 320 26.19 3.58 8.87
C PRO A 320 26.40 3.18 10.34
N ALA A 321 27.28 2.19 10.59
CA ALA A 321 27.52 1.64 11.92
C ALA A 321 27.90 2.72 12.96
N GLU A 322 28.78 3.66 12.59
CA GLU A 322 29.17 4.77 13.45
C GLU A 322 27.97 5.63 13.91
N LEU A 323 26.98 5.82 13.03
CA LEU A 323 25.79 6.61 13.34
C LEU A 323 24.84 5.83 14.27
N ILE A 324 24.78 4.50 14.13
CA ILE A 324 24.06 3.61 15.04
C ILE A 324 24.70 3.65 16.43
N GLU A 325 26.02 3.53 16.52
CA GLU A 325 26.76 3.59 17.79
C GLU A 325 26.51 4.93 18.51
N ARG A 326 26.62 6.05 17.79
CA ARG A 326 26.32 7.38 18.33
C ARG A 326 24.88 7.52 18.78
N LEU A 327 23.92 7.04 17.98
CA LEU A 327 22.50 7.02 18.37
C LEU A 327 22.31 6.26 19.68
N THR A 328 22.90 5.08 19.78
CA THR A 328 22.76 4.18 20.93
C THR A 328 23.36 4.79 22.19
N ALA A 329 24.58 5.31 22.11
CA ALA A 329 25.27 5.97 23.22
C ALA A 329 24.47 7.16 23.74
N ILE A 330 24.07 8.08 22.86
CA ILE A 330 23.31 9.28 23.24
C ILE A 330 21.94 8.88 23.82
N THR A 331 21.28 7.84 23.30
CA THR A 331 20.02 7.39 23.88
C THR A 331 20.19 6.78 25.27
N ALA A 332 21.26 6.02 25.51
CA ALA A 332 21.54 5.43 26.82
C ALA A 332 21.85 6.50 27.87
N GLU A 333 22.53 7.59 27.49
CA GLU A 333 22.80 8.74 28.37
C GLU A 333 21.56 9.56 28.75
N ASN A 334 20.46 9.43 27.99
CA ASN A 334 19.23 10.20 28.17
C ASN A 334 18.05 9.36 28.70
N LEU A 335 18.27 8.09 29.04
CA LEU A 335 17.32 7.18 29.67
C LEU A 335 17.47 7.20 31.20
#